data_AF-A0A6G0V5Y9-F1
#
_entry.id   AF-A0A6G0V5Y9-F1
#
_cell.length_a   1.000
_cell.length_b   1.000
_cell.length_c   1.000
_cell.angle_alpha   90.00
_cell.angle_beta   90.00
_cell.angle_gamma   90.00
#
_symmetry.space_group_name_H-M   'P 1'
#
loop_
_entity.id
_entity.type
_entity.pdbx_description
1 polymer ?
#
loop_
_entity_poly.entity_id
_entity_poly.type
_entity_poly.pdbx_seq_one_letter_code
_entity_poly.pdbx_strand_id
1 'polypeptide(L)'
;MQSTDAWIQSCTASIMLNLQNYPDQDLQGLMDDESKLDALIDGMPQITLIPTDREVKLAQAKSMAECNLSFEPKLKDARTKLSQTYTETLKAKADVENMKKELDKVACQRSLDSVNAVLQAEAKKAEDESEAVAEQFCSGNLDPSLFVTQFSGKRALAHKRKIKSEKLSEILKQQHYNQPKGPQVPPRAPYPENFGGPMFVKLTTGITRQVQLRSFASLRSRVPQIDPKKLYEPEFKDPRIYPEYPFINVRLRSYDFVPLEKFQAYVDRVARKFKFEVIESYAVAAETTNVVTFKPNSTVPDSEIELAKYDRVVRIASVPSIRLPLFLELIQTHAPVGIEITVKIHEKADEDHRYIPDLLLKEKQEELKALDDPVVRKNLGWE
;
A
#
# COMPACT_ATOMS: atom_id res chain seq x y z
N MET A 1 -25.89 13.97 23.15
CA MET A 1 -26.91 14.19 24.20
C MET A 1 -27.23 15.67 24.15
N GLN A 2 -28.41 16.06 23.66
CA GLN A 2 -28.88 17.43 23.88
C GLN A 2 -28.96 17.62 25.40
N SER A 3 -28.44 18.74 25.93
CA SER A 3 -28.56 19.02 27.36
C SER A 3 -30.04 18.97 27.73
N THR A 4 -30.37 18.37 28.88
CA THR A 4 -31.75 18.39 29.43
C THR A 4 -32.29 19.82 29.45
N ASP A 5 -31.42 20.80 29.66
CA ASP A 5 -31.73 22.23 29.65
C ASP A 5 -32.22 22.72 28.28
N ALA A 6 -31.65 22.23 27.18
CA ALA A 6 -32.06 22.63 25.84
C ALA A 6 -33.45 22.07 25.49
N TRP A 7 -33.75 20.86 25.98
CA TRP A 7 -35.07 20.26 25.82
C TRP A 7 -36.12 20.99 26.66
N ILE A 8 -35.80 21.31 27.93
CA ILE A 8 -36.64 22.13 28.80
C ILE A 8 -36.89 23.50 28.17
N GLN A 9 -35.87 24.17 27.62
CA GLN A 9 -36.01 25.44 26.90
C GLN A 9 -36.92 25.34 25.67
N SER A 10 -36.88 24.22 24.93
CA SER A 10 -37.78 23.98 23.80
C SER A 10 -39.23 23.75 24.24
N CYS A 11 -39.43 23.05 25.34
CA CYS A 11 -40.76 22.83 25.93
C CYS A 11 -41.33 24.15 26.46
N THR A 12 -40.55 24.93 27.23
CA THR A 12 -40.99 26.22 27.75
C THR A 12 -41.30 27.21 26.64
N ALA A 13 -40.50 27.28 25.57
CA ALA A 13 -40.80 28.13 24.42
C ALA A 13 -42.12 27.75 23.72
N SER A 14 -42.42 26.44 23.62
CA SER A 14 -43.66 25.95 23.00
C SER A 14 -44.89 26.24 23.88
N ILE A 15 -44.77 26.10 25.20
CA ILE A 15 -45.82 26.49 26.15
C ILE A 15 -46.08 27.99 26.07
N MET A 16 -45.02 28.81 26.09
CA MET A 16 -45.15 30.26 26.04
C MET A 16 -45.85 30.73 24.76
N LEU A 17 -45.61 30.06 23.63
CA LEU A 17 -46.31 30.33 22.37
C LEU A 17 -47.80 29.95 22.43
N ASN A 18 -48.15 28.85 23.11
CA ASN A 18 -49.54 28.47 23.32
C ASN A 18 -50.26 29.46 24.24
N LEU A 19 -49.62 29.86 25.34
CA LEU A 19 -50.16 30.81 26.32
C LEU A 19 -50.36 32.22 25.76
N GLN A 20 -49.56 32.64 24.77
CA GLN A 20 -49.74 33.92 24.09
C GLN A 20 -51.09 34.06 23.36
N ASN A 21 -51.75 32.94 23.05
CA ASN A 21 -53.02 32.93 22.33
C ASN A 21 -54.25 32.80 23.26
N TYR A 22 -54.07 32.81 24.57
CA TYR A 22 -55.17 32.69 25.55
C TYR A 22 -55.70 34.06 25.99
N PRO A 23 -57.02 34.21 26.21
CA PRO A 23 -57.60 35.42 26.79
C PRO A 23 -57.33 35.49 28.31
N ASP A 24 -57.28 36.70 28.86
CA ASP A 24 -56.87 36.96 30.26
C ASP A 24 -57.69 36.20 31.31
N GLN A 25 -58.98 35.96 31.07
CA GLN A 25 -59.82 35.16 31.98
C GLN A 25 -59.38 33.70 32.07
N ASP A 26 -58.95 33.12 30.95
CA ASP A 26 -58.50 31.73 30.90
C ASP A 26 -57.08 31.60 31.48
N LEU A 27 -56.24 32.63 31.31
CA LEU A 27 -54.93 32.73 31.96
C LEU A 27 -55.05 32.80 33.48
N GLN A 28 -56.01 33.56 34.00
CA GLN A 28 -56.28 33.64 35.43
C GLN A 28 -56.80 32.30 35.99
N GLY A 29 -57.72 31.65 35.26
CA GLY A 29 -58.19 30.31 35.60
C GLY A 29 -57.14 29.20 35.45
N LEU A 30 -56.04 29.46 34.73
CA LEU A 30 -54.88 28.58 34.61
C LEU A 30 -53.84 28.84 35.71
N MET A 31 -53.73 30.09 36.18
CA MET A 31 -52.91 30.44 37.36
C MET A 31 -53.54 29.92 38.67
N ASP A 32 -54.86 29.84 38.74
CA ASP A 32 -55.58 29.44 39.96
C ASP A 32 -55.69 27.91 40.13
N ASP A 33 -55.50 27.10 39.06
CA ASP A 33 -55.63 25.63 39.06
C ASP A 33 -54.38 24.93 38.47
N GLU A 34 -53.51 24.39 39.33
CA GLU A 34 -52.30 23.64 38.91
C GLU A 34 -52.63 22.38 38.07
N SER A 35 -53.74 21.70 38.33
CA SER A 35 -54.16 20.52 37.55
C SER A 35 -54.43 20.83 36.07
N LYS A 36 -54.82 22.07 35.75
CA LYS A 36 -55.01 22.50 34.35
C LYS A 36 -53.68 22.79 33.67
N LEU A 37 -52.70 23.31 34.42
CA LEU A 37 -51.33 23.46 33.95
C LEU A 37 -50.70 22.10 33.66
N ASP A 38 -50.86 21.12 34.55
CA ASP A 38 -50.36 19.76 34.34
C ASP A 38 -51.02 19.10 33.12
N ALA A 39 -52.34 19.24 32.94
CA ALA A 39 -53.02 18.72 31.75
C ALA A 39 -52.54 19.38 30.44
N LEU A 40 -52.22 20.67 30.47
CA LEU A 40 -51.64 21.38 29.32
C LEU A 40 -50.22 20.89 29.02
N ILE A 41 -49.42 20.64 30.06
CA ILE A 41 -48.06 20.12 29.96
C ILE A 41 -48.07 18.70 29.41
N ASP A 42 -48.90 17.81 29.98
CA ASP A 42 -49.05 16.42 29.54
C ASP A 42 -49.61 16.32 28.12
N GLY A 43 -50.42 17.30 27.69
CA GLY A 43 -50.93 17.39 26.32
C GLY A 43 -49.90 17.83 25.28
N MET A 44 -48.70 18.24 25.69
CA MET A 44 -47.68 18.71 24.75
C MET A 44 -47.15 17.57 23.86
N PRO A 45 -46.93 17.82 22.56
CA PRO A 45 -46.38 16.83 21.65
C PRO A 45 -44.97 16.38 22.09
N GLN A 46 -44.18 17.27 22.69
CA GLN A 46 -42.83 16.94 23.17
C GLN A 46 -42.85 15.93 24.32
N ILE A 47 -43.89 15.93 25.17
CA ILE A 47 -44.01 15.04 26.33
C ILE A 47 -44.70 13.73 25.94
N THR A 48 -45.77 13.80 25.15
CA THR A 48 -46.49 12.62 24.65
C THR A 48 -45.67 11.72 23.71
N LEU A 49 -44.64 12.26 23.06
CA LEU A 49 -43.71 11.50 22.22
C LEU A 49 -42.61 10.77 23.02
N ILE A 50 -42.38 11.09 24.30
CA ILE A 50 -41.32 10.45 25.09
C ILE A 50 -41.53 8.94 25.26
N PRO A 51 -42.74 8.44 25.61
CA PRO A 51 -42.98 7.01 25.77
C PRO A 51 -42.73 6.24 24.47
N THR A 52 -43.19 6.76 23.33
CA THR A 52 -43.00 6.13 22.02
C THR A 52 -41.53 6.14 21.61
N ASP A 53 -40.82 7.26 21.80
CA ASP A 53 -39.40 7.38 21.50
C ASP A 53 -38.53 6.48 22.40
N ARG A 54 -38.94 6.28 23.66
CA ARG A 54 -38.36 5.29 24.57
C ARG A 54 -38.58 3.87 24.08
N GLU A 55 -39.81 3.52 23.66
CA GLU A 55 -40.12 2.20 23.12
C GLU A 55 -39.30 1.89 21.86
N VAL A 56 -39.16 2.86 20.95
CA VAL A 56 -38.33 2.74 19.75
C VAL A 56 -36.87 2.50 20.12
N LYS A 57 -36.31 3.29 21.04
CA LYS A 57 -34.92 3.12 21.51
C LYS A 57 -34.70 1.77 22.21
N LEU A 58 -35.66 1.30 23.00
CA LEU A 58 -35.61 0.00 23.65
C LEU A 58 -35.69 -1.14 22.64
N ALA A 59 -36.58 -1.05 21.65
CA ALA A 59 -36.68 -2.01 20.56
C ALA A 59 -35.38 -2.08 19.74
N GLN A 60 -34.77 -0.93 19.44
CA GLN A 60 -33.49 -0.85 18.77
C GLN A 60 -32.38 -1.49 19.60
N ALA A 61 -32.28 -1.16 20.90
CA ALA A 61 -31.29 -1.75 21.80
C ALA A 61 -31.45 -3.28 21.90
N LYS A 62 -32.70 -3.76 22.00
CA LYS A 62 -33.01 -5.19 22.03
C LYS A 62 -32.62 -5.88 20.72
N SER A 63 -32.97 -5.30 19.57
CA SER A 63 -32.58 -5.84 18.26
C SER A 63 -31.05 -5.89 18.08
N MET A 64 -30.34 -4.85 18.53
CA MET A 64 -28.87 -4.85 18.53
C MET A 64 -28.29 -5.95 19.44
N ALA A 65 -28.87 -6.15 20.62
CA ALA A 65 -28.45 -7.20 21.54
C ALA A 65 -28.71 -8.61 20.96
N GLU A 66 -29.87 -8.84 20.35
CA GLU A 66 -30.21 -10.11 19.69
C GLU A 66 -29.27 -10.41 18.53
N CYS A 67 -28.95 -9.39 17.71
CA CYS A 67 -27.97 -9.51 16.65
C CYS A 67 -26.58 -9.87 17.21
N ASN A 68 -26.14 -9.20 18.28
CA ASN A 68 -24.86 -9.49 18.94
C ASN A 68 -24.81 -10.92 19.51
N LEU A 69 -25.88 -11.39 20.15
CA LEU A 69 -25.98 -12.76 20.67
C LEU A 69 -25.96 -13.79 19.54
N SER A 70 -26.54 -13.48 18.37
CA SER A 70 -26.52 -14.38 17.22
C SER A 70 -25.12 -14.64 16.65
N PHE A 71 -24.15 -13.78 16.92
CA PHE A 71 -22.76 -13.98 16.52
C PHE A 71 -21.98 -14.92 17.43
N GLU A 72 -22.39 -15.06 18.69
CA GLU A 72 -21.74 -15.94 19.66
C GLU A 72 -21.58 -17.40 19.18
N PRO A 73 -22.61 -18.09 18.63
CA PRO A 73 -22.45 -19.46 18.15
C PRO A 73 -21.50 -19.53 16.95
N LYS A 74 -21.56 -18.58 16.02
CA LYS A 74 -20.65 -18.52 14.86
C LYS A 74 -19.19 -18.35 15.30
N LEU A 75 -18.96 -17.53 16.32
CA LEU A 75 -17.63 -17.31 16.88
C LEU A 75 -17.13 -18.56 17.61
N LYS A 76 -18.01 -19.25 18.36
CA LYS A 76 -17.68 -20.53 19.00
C LYS A 76 -17.32 -21.60 17.97
N ASP A 77 -18.09 -21.72 16.89
CA ASP A 77 -17.82 -22.67 15.81
C ASP A 77 -16.53 -22.36 15.06
N ALA A 78 -16.25 -21.08 14.80
CA ALA A 78 -14.99 -20.66 14.20
C ALA A 78 -13.79 -20.99 15.12
N ARG A 79 -13.94 -20.77 16.43
CA ARG A 79 -12.91 -21.08 17.43
C ARG A 79 -12.65 -22.58 17.55
N THR A 80 -13.69 -23.42 17.53
CA THR A 80 -13.51 -24.88 17.59
C THR A 80 -12.82 -25.40 16.32
N LYS A 81 -13.21 -24.92 15.13
CA LYS A 81 -12.54 -25.22 13.86
C LYS A 81 -11.07 -24.79 13.85
N LEU A 82 -10.77 -23.59 14.34
CA LEU A 82 -9.40 -23.10 14.48
C LEU A 82 -8.58 -24.00 15.40
N SER A 83 -9.15 -24.39 16.55
CA SER A 83 -8.47 -25.29 17.50
C SER A 83 -8.17 -26.66 16.87
N GLN A 84 -9.15 -27.24 16.15
CA GLN A 84 -8.98 -28.52 15.45
C GLN A 84 -7.88 -28.45 14.40
N THR A 85 -7.98 -27.50 13.47
CA THR A 85 -6.97 -27.31 12.41
C THR A 85 -5.59 -27.03 12.98
N TYR A 86 -5.49 -26.24 14.06
CA TYR A 86 -4.23 -26.02 14.77
C TYR A 86 -3.64 -27.34 15.31
N THR A 87 -4.43 -28.17 15.98
CA THR A 87 -3.95 -29.48 16.48
C THR A 87 -3.52 -30.42 15.35
N GLU A 88 -4.22 -30.41 14.21
CA GLU A 88 -3.85 -31.18 13.02
C GLU A 88 -2.53 -30.70 12.42
N THR A 89 -2.34 -29.39 12.28
CA THR A 89 -1.08 -28.84 11.77
C THR A 89 0.11 -29.12 12.70
N LEU A 90 -0.11 -29.14 14.02
CA LEU A 90 0.93 -29.54 14.98
C LEU A 90 1.32 -31.01 14.82
N LYS A 91 0.35 -31.91 14.62
CA LYS A 91 0.63 -33.34 14.33
C LYS A 91 1.42 -33.48 13.03
N ALA A 92 0.95 -32.86 11.96
CA ALA A 92 1.64 -32.90 10.66
C ALA A 92 3.06 -32.31 10.74
N LYS A 93 3.27 -31.23 11.52
CA LYS A 93 4.60 -30.68 11.77
C LYS A 93 5.51 -31.69 12.47
N ALA A 94 5.01 -32.38 13.50
CA ALA A 94 5.78 -33.42 14.19
C ALA A 94 6.15 -34.57 13.24
N ASP A 95 5.23 -34.99 12.37
CA ASP A 95 5.49 -36.02 11.36
C ASP A 95 6.56 -35.59 10.35
N VAL A 96 6.49 -34.34 9.87
CA VAL A 96 7.51 -33.77 8.97
C VAL A 96 8.87 -33.64 9.67
N GLU A 97 8.91 -33.24 10.93
CA GLU A 97 10.16 -33.20 11.70
C GLU A 97 10.77 -34.59 11.86
N ASN A 98 9.94 -35.62 12.09
CA ASN A 98 10.39 -37.00 12.16
C ASN A 98 10.91 -37.49 10.79
N MET A 99 10.18 -37.25 9.70
CA MET A 99 10.66 -37.58 8.35
C MET A 99 11.93 -36.84 7.99
N LYS A 100 12.08 -35.57 8.43
CA LYS A 100 13.31 -34.80 8.24
C LYS A 100 14.47 -35.43 9.00
N LYS A 101 14.29 -35.84 10.25
CA LYS A 101 15.34 -36.54 11.01
C LYS A 101 15.79 -37.82 10.31
N GLU A 102 14.86 -38.62 9.80
CA GLU A 102 15.20 -39.82 9.02
C GLU A 102 15.92 -39.46 7.72
N LEU A 103 15.48 -38.42 7.01
CA LEU A 103 16.15 -37.94 5.81
C LEU A 103 17.57 -37.43 6.10
N ASP A 104 17.76 -36.68 7.17
CA ASP A 104 19.06 -36.14 7.61
C ASP A 104 20.01 -37.29 7.97
N LYS A 105 19.54 -38.36 8.63
CA LYS A 105 20.34 -39.58 8.87
C LYS A 105 20.82 -40.20 7.56
N VAL A 106 19.92 -40.40 6.59
CA VAL A 106 20.27 -40.97 5.28
C VAL A 106 21.20 -40.05 4.49
N ALA A 107 20.97 -38.74 4.56
CA ALA A 107 21.80 -37.73 3.92
C ALA A 107 23.21 -37.70 4.52
N CYS A 108 23.36 -37.81 5.84
CA CYS A 108 24.65 -37.93 6.51
C CYS A 108 25.39 -39.19 6.06
N GLN A 109 24.72 -40.35 6.02
CA GLN A 109 25.30 -41.61 5.53
C GLN A 109 25.76 -41.51 4.07
N ARG A 110 24.99 -40.83 3.22
CA ARG A 110 25.27 -40.66 1.78
C ARG A 110 25.99 -39.36 1.43
N SER A 111 26.44 -38.59 2.41
CA SER A 111 27.20 -37.37 2.14
C SER A 111 28.47 -37.72 1.38
N LEU A 112 28.89 -36.85 0.45
CA LEU A 112 30.04 -37.13 -0.41
C LEU A 112 31.32 -37.35 0.41
N ASP A 113 31.45 -36.64 1.54
CA ASP A 113 32.55 -36.81 2.49
C ASP A 113 32.50 -38.18 3.20
N SER A 114 31.32 -38.61 3.64
CA SER A 114 31.10 -39.96 4.21
C SER A 114 31.43 -41.05 3.19
N VAL A 115 30.93 -40.92 1.96
CA VAL A 115 31.20 -41.86 0.87
C VAL A 115 32.69 -41.91 0.52
N ASN A 116 33.38 -40.77 0.53
CA ASN A 116 34.81 -40.71 0.27
C ASN A 116 35.63 -41.35 1.40
N ALA A 117 35.29 -41.09 2.66
CA ALA A 117 35.94 -41.71 3.82
C ALA A 117 35.79 -43.24 3.79
N VAL A 118 34.58 -43.75 3.50
CA VAL A 118 34.34 -45.19 3.32
C VAL A 118 35.16 -45.74 2.15
N LEU A 119 35.19 -45.04 1.00
CA LEU A 119 35.96 -45.48 -0.16
C LEU A 119 37.46 -45.52 0.10
N GLN A 120 37.99 -44.60 0.90
CA GLN A 120 39.39 -44.58 1.31
C GLN A 120 39.71 -45.74 2.27
N ALA A 121 38.84 -46.02 3.24
CA ALA A 121 38.98 -47.17 4.13
C ALA A 121 38.94 -48.50 3.35
N GLU A 122 38.03 -48.62 2.38
CA GLU A 122 37.90 -49.78 1.50
C GLU A 122 39.05 -49.92 0.49
N ALA A 123 39.70 -48.81 0.11
CA ALA A 123 40.92 -48.84 -0.70
C ALA A 123 42.09 -49.38 0.12
N LYS A 124 42.26 -48.90 1.36
CA LYS A 124 43.30 -49.35 2.28
C LYS A 124 43.13 -50.82 2.65
N LYS A 125 41.90 -51.25 2.97
CA LYS A 125 41.59 -52.66 3.24
C LYS A 125 41.97 -53.57 2.07
N ALA A 126 41.68 -53.16 0.83
CA ALA A 126 42.07 -53.92 -0.36
C ALA A 126 43.60 -53.94 -0.58
N GLU A 127 44.32 -52.90 -0.16
CA GLU A 127 45.78 -52.83 -0.16
C GLU A 127 46.36 -53.82 0.86
N ASP A 128 45.89 -53.78 2.11
CA ASP A 128 46.27 -54.70 3.18
C ASP A 128 46.00 -56.16 2.78
N GLU A 129 44.86 -56.45 2.14
CA GLU A 129 44.53 -57.78 1.62
C GLU A 129 45.43 -58.23 0.46
N SER A 130 46.01 -57.30 -0.30
CA SER A 130 46.98 -57.60 -1.36
C SER A 130 48.37 -57.86 -0.78
N GLU A 131 48.74 -57.15 0.29
CA GLU A 131 49.98 -57.35 1.04
C GLU A 131 49.98 -58.69 1.76
N ALA A 132 48.86 -59.07 2.39
CA ALA A 132 48.69 -60.39 2.99
C ALA A 132 48.92 -61.53 1.98
N VAL A 133 48.47 -61.38 0.72
CA VAL A 133 48.74 -62.37 -0.35
C VAL A 133 50.22 -62.39 -0.74
N ALA A 134 50.88 -61.24 -0.73
CA ALA A 134 52.33 -61.15 -0.95
C ALA A 134 53.14 -61.79 0.18
N GLU A 135 52.75 -61.59 1.44
CA GLU A 135 53.36 -62.24 2.60
C GLU A 135 53.17 -63.76 2.59
N GLN A 136 51.99 -64.24 2.18
CA GLN A 136 51.72 -65.68 1.99
C GLN A 136 52.61 -66.31 0.91
N PHE A 137 52.93 -65.56 -0.15
CA PHE A 137 53.90 -66.01 -1.14
C PHE A 137 55.34 -66.03 -0.60
N CYS A 138 55.78 -64.97 0.09
CA CYS A 138 57.11 -64.91 0.71
C CYS A 138 57.34 -66.00 1.77
N SER A 139 56.27 -66.44 2.45
CA SER A 139 56.31 -67.56 3.41
C SER A 139 56.24 -68.94 2.75
N GLY A 140 56.17 -69.03 1.41
CA GLY A 140 56.17 -70.28 0.65
C GLY A 140 54.83 -71.04 0.65
N ASN A 141 53.75 -70.42 1.13
CA ASN A 141 52.43 -71.04 1.26
C ASN A 141 51.57 -70.95 -0.02
N LEU A 142 52.08 -70.37 -1.11
CA LEU A 142 51.30 -70.03 -2.29
C LEU A 142 52.09 -70.28 -3.58
N ASP A 143 51.47 -71.01 -4.52
CA ASP A 143 52.07 -71.33 -5.82
C ASP A 143 52.24 -70.07 -6.70
N PRO A 144 53.34 -69.90 -7.44
CA PRO A 144 53.59 -68.71 -8.25
C PRO A 144 52.47 -68.38 -9.25
N SER A 145 51.80 -69.38 -9.84
CA SER A 145 50.72 -69.15 -10.81
C SER A 145 49.44 -68.60 -10.16
N LEU A 146 49.12 -69.12 -8.97
CA LEU A 146 47.98 -68.67 -8.17
C LEU A 146 48.25 -67.29 -7.57
N PHE A 147 49.48 -67.02 -7.17
CA PHE A 147 49.93 -65.74 -6.64
C PHE A 147 49.69 -64.61 -7.64
N VAL A 148 50.17 -64.77 -8.88
CA VAL A 148 50.01 -63.75 -9.92
C VAL A 148 48.53 -63.41 -10.13
N THR A 149 47.67 -64.43 -10.19
CA THR A 149 46.23 -64.26 -10.43
C THR A 149 45.53 -63.52 -9.28
N GLN A 150 45.80 -63.90 -8.03
CA GLN A 150 45.15 -63.30 -6.86
C GLN A 150 45.71 -61.91 -6.52
N PHE A 151 47.04 -61.75 -6.60
CA PHE A 151 47.71 -60.49 -6.30
C PHE A 151 47.37 -59.44 -7.34
N SER A 152 47.45 -59.74 -8.64
CA SER A 152 47.12 -58.77 -9.69
C SER A 152 45.64 -58.32 -9.60
N GLY A 153 44.73 -59.24 -9.25
CA GLY A 153 43.32 -58.94 -9.05
C GLY A 153 43.07 -57.97 -7.89
N LYS A 154 43.59 -58.29 -6.69
CA LYS A 154 43.43 -57.44 -5.49
C LYS A 154 44.17 -56.11 -5.63
N ARG A 155 45.40 -56.12 -6.14
CA ARG A 155 46.20 -54.91 -6.35
C ARG A 155 45.59 -53.97 -7.38
N ALA A 156 45.03 -54.52 -8.47
CA ALA A 156 44.29 -53.72 -9.44
C ALA A 156 43.02 -53.09 -8.84
N LEU A 157 42.31 -53.81 -7.97
CA LEU A 157 41.14 -53.30 -7.26
C LEU A 157 41.52 -52.20 -6.25
N ALA A 158 42.60 -52.38 -5.48
CA ALA A 158 43.13 -51.37 -4.56
C ALA A 158 43.51 -50.08 -5.31
N HIS A 159 44.29 -50.18 -6.40
CA HIS A 159 44.65 -49.01 -7.23
C HIS A 159 43.42 -48.33 -7.84
N LYS A 160 42.44 -49.09 -8.35
CA LYS A 160 41.17 -48.52 -8.86
C LYS A 160 40.41 -47.75 -7.78
N ARG A 161 40.32 -48.29 -6.56
CA ARG A 161 39.64 -47.62 -5.43
C ARG A 161 40.41 -46.37 -4.97
N LYS A 162 41.74 -46.46 -4.89
CA LYS A 162 42.63 -45.34 -4.54
C LYS A 162 42.51 -44.17 -5.52
N ILE A 163 42.63 -44.43 -6.83
CA ILE A 163 42.47 -43.40 -7.87
C ILE A 163 41.09 -42.75 -7.80
N LYS A 164 40.04 -43.55 -7.59
CA LYS A 164 38.67 -43.02 -7.46
C LYS A 164 38.48 -42.16 -6.20
N SER A 165 39.05 -42.56 -5.06
CA SER A 165 39.01 -41.77 -3.81
C SER A 165 39.81 -40.48 -3.94
N GLU A 166 41.00 -40.51 -4.55
CA GLU A 166 41.82 -39.33 -4.80
C GLU A 166 41.09 -38.35 -5.74
N LYS A 167 40.47 -38.87 -6.81
CA LYS A 167 39.68 -38.03 -7.72
C LYS A 167 38.45 -37.43 -7.06
N LEU A 168 37.75 -38.21 -6.23
CA LEU A 168 36.61 -37.72 -5.46
C LEU A 168 37.03 -36.64 -4.44
N SER A 169 38.17 -36.83 -3.77
CA SER A 169 38.77 -35.86 -2.85
C SER A 169 39.17 -34.56 -3.57
N GLU A 170 39.71 -34.66 -4.77
CA GLU A 170 40.07 -33.50 -5.58
C GLU A 170 38.83 -32.70 -6.00
N ILE A 171 37.77 -33.39 -6.44
CA ILE A 171 36.49 -32.77 -6.79
C ILE A 171 35.88 -32.07 -5.56
N LEU A 172 35.93 -32.70 -4.38
CA LEU A 172 35.43 -32.10 -3.14
C LEU A 172 36.20 -30.83 -2.75
N LYS A 173 37.53 -30.83 -2.92
CA LYS A 173 38.35 -29.63 -2.70
C LYS A 173 37.97 -28.52 -3.69
N GLN A 174 37.87 -28.84 -4.97
CA GLN A 174 37.47 -27.87 -6.01
C GLN A 174 36.07 -27.28 -5.77
N GLN A 175 35.13 -28.06 -5.24
CA GLN A 175 33.80 -27.57 -4.85
C GLN A 175 33.85 -26.59 -3.68
N HIS A 176 34.73 -26.80 -2.69
CA HIS A 176 34.92 -25.85 -1.58
C HIS A 176 35.52 -24.51 -2.04
N TYR A 177 36.41 -24.51 -3.05
CA TYR A 177 36.97 -23.27 -3.61
C TYR A 177 35.97 -22.44 -4.41
N ASN A 178 34.91 -23.06 -4.93
CA ASN A 178 33.87 -22.41 -5.74
C ASN A 178 32.63 -21.99 -4.94
N GLN A 179 32.64 -22.07 -3.61
CA GLN A 179 31.61 -21.37 -2.82
C GLN A 179 31.88 -19.85 -2.90
N PRO A 180 30.91 -19.04 -3.37
CA PRO A 180 31.07 -17.60 -3.33
C PRO A 180 31.21 -17.20 -1.86
N LYS A 181 32.37 -16.62 -1.50
CA LYS A 181 32.49 -15.82 -0.28
C LYS A 181 31.36 -14.79 -0.34
N GLY A 182 30.35 -14.96 0.52
CA GLY A 182 29.32 -13.93 0.69
C GLY A 182 30.00 -12.59 0.97
N PRO A 183 29.43 -11.45 0.52
CA PRO A 183 30.06 -10.16 0.69
C PRO A 183 30.38 -9.91 2.17
N GLN A 184 31.64 -9.66 2.50
CA GLN A 184 32.01 -9.05 3.78
C GLN A 184 31.38 -7.66 3.80
N VAL A 185 30.52 -7.41 4.80
CA VAL A 185 29.79 -6.15 4.98
C VAL A 185 30.77 -5.09 5.54
N PRO A 186 31.07 -3.98 4.84
CA PRO A 186 31.74 -2.84 5.44
C PRO A 186 30.77 -2.01 6.31
N PRO A 187 31.26 -1.19 7.26
CA PRO A 187 30.42 -0.45 8.20
C PRO A 187 29.41 0.46 7.49
N ARG A 188 28.17 0.42 7.99
CA ARG A 188 26.98 1.07 7.45
C ARG A 188 27.07 2.61 7.52
N ALA A 189 26.98 3.27 6.37
CA ALA A 189 26.53 4.66 6.27
C ALA A 189 25.02 4.71 5.89
N PRO A 190 24.27 5.78 6.22
CA PRO A 190 22.82 5.71 6.22
C PRO A 190 22.12 6.37 4.99
N TYR A 191 21.06 5.71 4.51
CA TYR A 191 19.95 6.14 3.60
C TYR A 191 20.25 6.30 2.08
N PRO A 192 19.23 6.35 1.17
CA PRO A 192 17.81 5.90 1.16
C PRO A 192 17.41 5.04 -0.08
N GLU A 193 16.08 4.80 -0.21
CA GLU A 193 15.27 3.97 -1.13
C GLU A 193 15.39 4.09 -2.66
N ASN A 194 14.88 3.03 -3.31
CA ASN A 194 14.22 2.94 -4.62
C ASN A 194 15.09 2.95 -5.90
N PHE A 195 14.93 1.90 -6.72
CA PHE A 195 14.40 1.98 -8.09
C PHE A 195 13.99 0.57 -8.56
N GLY A 196 12.73 0.46 -9.02
CA GLY A 196 12.19 -0.71 -9.70
C GLY A 196 12.35 -0.62 -11.22
N GLY A 197 12.42 -1.79 -11.87
CA GLY A 197 12.32 -1.94 -13.33
C GLY A 197 12.63 -3.37 -13.78
N PRO A 198 11.85 -3.98 -14.69
CA PRO A 198 12.00 -5.39 -15.08
C PRO A 198 13.02 -5.54 -16.21
N MET A 199 14.00 -6.41 -16.05
CA MET A 199 14.93 -6.76 -17.13
C MET A 199 14.52 -8.10 -17.75
N PHE A 200 14.00 -7.99 -18.98
CA PHE A 200 13.88 -9.09 -19.94
C PHE A 200 15.26 -9.75 -20.16
N VAL A 201 15.33 -11.07 -20.02
CA VAL A 201 16.50 -11.86 -20.44
C VAL A 201 16.15 -12.68 -21.67
N LYS A 202 16.87 -12.39 -22.75
CA LYS A 202 16.79 -13.04 -24.06
C LYS A 202 17.18 -14.51 -23.95
N LEU A 203 16.38 -15.40 -24.55
CA LEU A 203 16.82 -16.76 -24.85
C LEU A 203 17.91 -16.70 -25.92
N THR A 204 19.09 -17.23 -25.60
CA THR A 204 20.06 -17.66 -26.61
C THR A 204 20.35 -19.13 -26.39
N THR A 205 20.19 -19.90 -27.46
CA THR A 205 20.35 -21.34 -27.57
C THR A 205 21.83 -21.69 -27.61
N GLY A 206 22.30 -22.41 -26.58
CA GLY A 206 23.62 -23.02 -26.55
C GLY A 206 23.51 -24.39 -25.89
N ILE A 207 23.60 -25.45 -26.70
CA ILE A 207 23.61 -26.84 -26.22
C ILE A 207 25.01 -27.10 -25.63
N THR A 208 25.13 -26.90 -24.32
CA THR A 208 26.16 -27.52 -23.50
C THR A 208 25.47 -28.37 -22.46
N ARG A 209 25.69 -29.69 -22.49
CA ARG A 209 25.28 -30.63 -21.44
C ARG A 209 26.04 -30.26 -20.14
N GLN A 210 25.53 -29.27 -19.42
CA GLN A 210 25.83 -29.13 -18.01
C GLN A 210 24.94 -30.11 -17.25
N VAL A 211 25.58 -31.03 -16.54
CA VAL A 211 24.91 -31.80 -15.50
C VAL A 211 24.51 -30.79 -14.42
N GLN A 212 23.27 -30.31 -14.47
CA GLN A 212 22.67 -29.53 -13.40
C GLN A 212 22.56 -30.44 -12.18
N LEU A 213 23.58 -30.39 -11.32
CA LEU A 213 23.43 -30.78 -9.93
C LEU A 213 22.33 -29.88 -9.37
N ARG A 214 21.14 -30.44 -9.21
CA ARG A 214 20.02 -29.78 -8.54
C ARG A 214 20.50 -29.47 -7.14
N SER A 215 20.96 -28.24 -6.89
CA SER A 215 21.06 -27.77 -5.52
C SER A 215 19.64 -27.84 -4.98
N PHE A 216 19.44 -28.62 -3.93
CA PHE A 216 18.19 -28.59 -3.20
C PHE A 216 18.10 -27.19 -2.60
N ALA A 217 17.34 -26.32 -3.27
CA ALA A 217 16.96 -25.02 -2.74
C ALA A 217 16.48 -25.24 -1.30
N SER A 218 17.18 -24.66 -0.33
CA SER A 218 16.82 -24.81 1.09
C SER A 218 15.35 -24.43 1.25
N LEU A 219 14.62 -25.10 2.15
CA LEU A 219 13.19 -24.80 2.37
C LEU A 219 12.97 -23.29 2.59
N ARG A 220 13.94 -22.60 3.22
CA ARG A 220 13.98 -21.14 3.42
C ARG A 220 13.98 -20.32 2.12
N SER A 221 14.60 -20.82 1.05
CA SER A 221 14.59 -20.19 -0.28
C SER A 221 13.30 -20.45 -1.08
N ARG A 222 12.49 -21.42 -0.65
CA ARG A 222 11.17 -21.72 -1.24
C ARG A 222 10.03 -21.03 -0.50
N VAL A 223 10.27 -20.47 0.68
CA VAL A 223 9.26 -19.67 1.38
C VAL A 223 9.09 -18.36 0.62
N PRO A 224 7.89 -18.03 0.12
CA PRO A 224 7.64 -16.70 -0.42
C PRO A 224 7.99 -15.68 0.66
N GLN A 225 8.65 -14.58 0.30
CA GLN A 225 8.95 -13.51 1.24
C GLN A 225 7.62 -12.91 1.72
N ILE A 226 7.11 -13.42 2.84
CA ILE A 226 5.89 -12.95 3.48
C ILE A 226 6.32 -11.83 4.43
N ASP A 227 5.68 -10.67 4.31
CA ASP A 227 5.90 -9.56 5.24
C ASP A 227 5.67 -10.07 6.68
N PRO A 228 6.56 -9.77 7.64
CA PRO A 228 6.45 -10.29 9.01
C PRO A 228 5.14 -9.88 9.69
N LYS A 229 4.51 -8.78 9.25
CA LYS A 229 3.19 -8.33 9.70
C LYS A 229 2.05 -9.28 9.29
N LYS A 230 2.19 -9.98 8.16
CA LYS A 230 1.19 -10.89 7.59
C LYS A 230 1.31 -12.33 8.12
N LEU A 231 2.25 -12.58 9.04
CA LEU A 231 2.51 -13.92 9.58
C LEU A 231 1.45 -14.37 10.59
N TYR A 232 0.89 -13.42 11.35
CA TYR A 232 -0.04 -13.70 12.46
C TYR A 232 -1.46 -13.22 12.21
N GLU A 233 -1.65 -12.21 11.36
CA GLU A 233 -2.97 -11.64 11.06
C GLU A 233 -3.29 -11.78 9.57
N PRO A 234 -4.46 -12.33 9.21
CA PRO A 234 -4.91 -12.36 7.83
C PRO A 234 -5.14 -10.93 7.31
N GLU A 235 -4.76 -10.67 6.06
CA GLU A 235 -4.96 -9.36 5.43
C GLU A 235 -6.45 -9.14 5.13
N PHE A 236 -7.11 -8.36 5.98
CA PHE A 236 -8.48 -7.90 5.74
C PHE A 236 -8.44 -6.83 4.65
N LYS A 237 -8.90 -7.17 3.44
CA LYS A 237 -9.11 -6.19 2.38
C LYS A 237 -10.39 -5.42 2.69
N ASP A 238 -10.30 -4.11 2.86
CA ASP A 238 -11.49 -3.27 2.96
C ASP A 238 -12.28 -3.35 1.65
N PRO A 239 -13.54 -3.83 1.65
CA PRO A 239 -14.35 -3.94 0.45
C PRO A 239 -14.98 -2.59 0.04
N ARG A 240 -14.76 -1.54 0.83
CA ARG A 240 -15.40 -0.23 0.63
C ARG A 240 -14.78 0.46 -0.59
N ILE A 241 -15.60 0.71 -1.60
CA ILE A 241 -15.23 1.47 -2.79
C ILE A 241 -15.67 2.91 -2.56
N TYR A 242 -14.74 3.84 -2.72
CA TYR A 242 -14.99 5.27 -2.54
C TYR A 242 -15.06 5.96 -3.89
N PRO A 243 -15.94 6.96 -4.07
CA PRO A 243 -15.94 7.76 -5.28
C PRO A 243 -14.64 8.54 -5.38
N GLU A 244 -14.05 8.52 -6.58
CA GLU A 244 -12.81 9.21 -6.92
C GLU A 244 -13.12 10.39 -7.83
N TYR A 245 -12.51 11.53 -7.55
CA TYR A 245 -12.54 12.67 -8.46
C TYR A 245 -11.46 12.47 -9.54
N PRO A 246 -11.82 12.64 -10.83
CA PRO A 246 -10.91 12.33 -11.93
C PRO A 246 -9.75 13.31 -12.00
N PHE A 247 -10.03 14.62 -12.03
CA PHE A 247 -9.04 15.68 -12.13
C PHE A 247 -9.44 16.87 -11.27
N ILE A 248 -8.53 17.29 -10.40
CA ILE A 248 -8.70 18.46 -9.54
C ILE A 248 -7.50 19.38 -9.71
N ASN A 249 -7.79 20.67 -9.87
CA ASN A 249 -6.81 21.73 -9.91
C ASN A 249 -6.76 22.44 -8.55
N VAL A 250 -5.59 22.42 -7.92
CA VAL A 250 -5.27 23.24 -6.75
C VAL A 250 -4.55 24.49 -7.24
N ARG A 251 -5.27 25.61 -7.32
CA ARG A 251 -4.78 26.90 -7.77
C ARG A 251 -4.33 27.74 -6.58
N LEU A 252 -3.12 28.26 -6.65
CA LEU A 252 -2.44 29.05 -5.62
C LEU A 252 -2.11 30.40 -6.22
N ARG A 253 -2.68 31.48 -5.67
CA ARG A 253 -2.44 32.85 -6.15
C ARG A 253 -1.83 33.71 -5.06
N SER A 254 -0.84 34.52 -5.41
CA SER A 254 -0.22 35.47 -4.46
C SER A 254 0.43 36.65 -5.20
N TYR A 255 0.59 37.77 -4.51
CA TYR A 255 1.39 38.90 -5.00
C TYR A 255 2.89 38.68 -4.78
N ASP A 256 3.28 37.86 -3.79
CA ASP A 256 4.68 37.52 -3.55
C ASP A 256 5.03 36.18 -4.21
N PHE A 257 6.02 36.22 -5.08
CA PHE A 257 6.48 35.07 -5.84
C PHE A 257 7.20 34.02 -4.96
N VAL A 258 8.01 34.44 -3.99
CA VAL A 258 8.94 33.52 -3.29
C VAL A 258 8.22 32.53 -2.37
N PRO A 259 7.27 32.97 -1.51
CA PRO A 259 6.47 32.05 -0.70
C PRO A 259 5.59 31.15 -1.56
N LEU A 260 5.07 31.66 -2.68
CA LEU A 260 4.19 30.93 -3.58
C LEU A 260 4.88 29.70 -4.19
N GLU A 261 6.09 29.86 -4.73
CA GLU A 261 6.85 28.77 -5.35
C GLU A 261 7.22 27.69 -4.32
N LYS A 262 7.64 28.11 -3.12
CA LYS A 262 7.93 27.18 -2.00
C LYS A 262 6.67 26.43 -1.57
N PHE A 263 5.53 27.10 -1.54
CA PHE A 263 4.27 26.51 -1.12
C PHE A 263 3.72 25.54 -2.18
N GLN A 264 3.84 25.85 -3.47
CA GLN A 264 3.55 24.91 -4.55
C GLN A 264 4.35 23.61 -4.41
N ALA A 265 5.66 23.70 -4.17
CA ALA A 265 6.51 22.54 -3.94
C ALA A 265 6.14 21.78 -2.64
N TYR A 266 5.62 22.47 -1.64
CA TYR A 266 5.05 21.83 -0.45
C TYR A 266 3.77 21.04 -0.79
N VAL A 267 2.83 21.66 -1.50
CA VAL A 267 1.57 21.04 -1.92
C VAL A 267 1.80 19.80 -2.78
N ASP A 268 2.72 19.85 -3.75
CA ASP A 268 3.09 18.67 -4.56
C ASP A 268 3.63 17.52 -3.69
N ARG A 269 4.55 17.80 -2.76
CA ARG A 269 5.08 16.80 -1.83
C ARG A 269 4.01 16.20 -0.93
N VAL A 270 3.09 17.02 -0.42
CA VAL A 270 1.98 16.57 0.41
C VAL A 270 1.02 15.70 -0.40
N ALA A 271 0.66 16.09 -1.63
CA ALA A 271 -0.21 15.30 -2.49
C ALA A 271 0.37 13.89 -2.74
N ARG A 272 1.69 13.79 -3.01
CA ARG A 272 2.38 12.50 -3.14
C ARG A 272 2.34 11.66 -1.85
N LYS A 273 2.44 12.29 -0.67
CA LYS A 273 2.32 11.58 0.63
C LYS A 273 0.91 11.02 0.86
N PHE A 274 -0.13 11.72 0.41
CA PHE A 274 -1.52 11.23 0.45
C PHE A 274 -1.82 10.16 -0.62
N LYS A 275 -0.81 9.81 -1.44
CA LYS A 275 -0.90 8.87 -2.55
C LYS A 275 -1.89 9.33 -3.62
N PHE A 276 -1.95 10.63 -3.88
CA PHE A 276 -2.62 11.17 -5.06
C PHE A 276 -1.66 11.12 -6.25
N GLU A 277 -2.22 10.92 -7.44
CA GLU A 277 -1.45 10.98 -8.67
C GLU A 277 -1.29 12.44 -9.09
N VAL A 278 -0.10 13.01 -8.96
CA VAL A 278 0.16 14.37 -9.44
C VAL A 278 0.58 14.31 -10.90
N ILE A 279 -0.27 14.82 -11.79
CA ILE A 279 -0.03 14.80 -13.24
C ILE A 279 0.95 15.89 -13.61
N GLU A 280 0.60 17.13 -13.26
CA GLU A 280 1.35 18.32 -13.66
C GLU A 280 1.34 19.34 -12.54
N SER A 281 2.45 20.08 -12.43
CA SER A 281 2.60 21.23 -11.55
C SER A 281 3.19 22.34 -12.41
N TYR A 282 2.40 23.36 -12.70
CA TYR A 282 2.76 24.38 -13.69
C TYR A 282 2.45 25.79 -13.21
N ALA A 283 3.09 26.74 -13.88
CA ALA A 283 2.89 28.17 -13.69
C ALA A 283 1.93 28.71 -14.74
N VAL A 284 1.04 29.62 -14.32
CA VAL A 284 0.23 30.45 -15.21
C VAL A 284 0.85 31.83 -15.30
N ALA A 285 0.63 32.53 -16.42
CA ALA A 285 1.11 33.89 -16.62
C ALA A 285 0.54 34.83 -15.53
N ALA A 286 1.35 35.77 -15.05
CA ALA A 286 0.95 36.68 -13.98
C ALA A 286 -0.03 37.75 -14.51
N GLU A 287 -1.03 38.08 -13.71
CA GLU A 287 -1.97 39.16 -13.98
C GLU A 287 -1.46 40.45 -13.32
N THR A 288 -1.01 41.42 -14.12
CA THR A 288 -0.59 42.72 -13.60
C THR A 288 -1.78 43.67 -13.54
N THR A 289 -2.11 44.14 -12.35
CA THR A 289 -3.12 45.19 -12.13
C THR A 289 -2.44 46.51 -11.78
N ASN A 290 -2.90 47.61 -12.37
CA ASN A 290 -2.44 48.93 -12.01
C ASN A 290 -3.36 49.49 -10.91
N VAL A 291 -2.80 49.76 -9.74
CA VAL A 291 -3.49 50.34 -8.59
C VAL A 291 -3.09 51.80 -8.47
N VAL A 292 -4.09 52.68 -8.62
CA VAL A 292 -3.92 54.12 -8.50
C VAL A 292 -4.50 54.57 -7.16
N THR A 293 -3.69 55.23 -6.35
CA THR A 293 -4.14 55.91 -5.14
C THR A 293 -4.46 57.36 -5.45
N PHE A 294 -5.51 57.88 -4.85
CA PHE A 294 -5.94 59.27 -5.03
C PHE A 294 -5.66 60.08 -3.77
N LYS A 295 -5.39 61.37 -3.94
CA LYS A 295 -5.27 62.29 -2.81
C LYS A 295 -6.58 62.34 -2.01
N PRO A 296 -6.52 62.53 -0.68
CA PRO A 296 -7.71 62.59 0.15
C PRO A 296 -8.67 63.68 -0.38
N ASN A 297 -9.93 63.30 -0.62
CA ASN A 297 -10.99 64.16 -1.18
C ASN A 297 -10.69 64.75 -2.57
N SER A 298 -9.86 64.09 -3.39
CA SER A 298 -9.55 64.54 -4.74
C SER A 298 -9.55 63.37 -5.73
N THR A 299 -9.74 63.66 -7.01
CA THR A 299 -9.60 62.70 -8.12
C THR A 299 -8.19 62.74 -8.74
N VAL A 300 -7.30 63.57 -8.19
CA VAL A 300 -5.91 63.65 -8.67
C VAL A 300 -5.14 62.40 -8.20
N PRO A 301 -4.53 61.64 -9.12
CA PRO A 301 -3.71 60.49 -8.76
C PRO A 301 -2.49 60.94 -7.96
N ASP A 302 -2.18 60.20 -6.89
CA ASP A 302 -1.08 60.46 -5.97
C ASP A 302 0.08 59.50 -6.20
N SER A 303 -0.20 58.20 -6.27
CA SER A 303 0.77 57.19 -6.65
C SER A 303 0.14 56.05 -7.46
N GLU A 304 0.90 55.53 -8.41
CA GLU A 304 0.55 54.38 -9.25
C GLU A 304 1.48 53.22 -8.90
N ILE A 305 0.90 52.05 -8.65
CA ILE A 305 1.63 50.83 -8.28
C ILE A 305 1.14 49.70 -9.17
N GLU A 306 2.07 49.07 -9.89
CA GLU A 306 1.82 47.85 -10.63
C GLU A 306 1.95 46.64 -9.70
N LEU A 307 0.85 45.92 -9.50
CA LEU A 307 0.82 44.71 -8.69
C LEU A 307 0.67 43.49 -9.60
N ALA A 308 1.73 42.69 -9.68
CA ALA A 308 1.70 41.40 -10.37
C ALA A 308 1.13 40.32 -9.44
N LYS A 309 0.02 39.69 -9.83
CA LYS A 309 -0.55 38.54 -9.14
C LYS A 309 -0.08 37.26 -9.84
N TYR A 310 0.79 36.53 -9.15
CA TYR A 310 1.34 35.27 -9.62
C TYR A 310 0.37 34.12 -9.33
N ASP A 311 0.39 33.12 -10.21
CA ASP A 311 -0.50 31.99 -10.17
C ASP A 311 0.24 30.67 -10.44
N ARG A 312 -0.03 29.67 -9.60
CA ARG A 312 0.56 28.33 -9.63
C ARG A 312 -0.53 27.29 -9.47
N VAL A 313 -0.50 26.27 -10.33
CA VAL A 313 -1.52 25.22 -10.35
C VAL A 313 -0.87 23.85 -10.18
N VAL A 314 -1.40 23.06 -9.26
CA VAL A 314 -1.05 21.65 -9.08
C VAL A 314 -2.26 20.82 -9.51
N ARG A 315 -2.09 20.04 -10.59
CA ARG A 315 -3.11 19.13 -11.14
C ARG A 315 -2.93 17.74 -10.56
N ILE A 316 -3.94 17.29 -9.82
CA ILE A 316 -3.99 15.97 -9.20
C ILE A 316 -5.11 15.13 -9.82
N ALA A 317 -4.86 13.83 -9.96
CA ALA A 317 -5.79 12.85 -10.48
C ALA A 317 -6.05 11.72 -9.48
N SER A 318 -7.16 11.01 -9.74
CA SER A 318 -7.61 9.85 -8.97
C SER A 318 -7.63 10.13 -7.48
N VAL A 319 -8.37 11.17 -7.08
CA VAL A 319 -8.41 11.64 -5.69
C VAL A 319 -9.59 11.00 -4.97
N PRO A 320 -9.37 10.14 -3.96
CA PRO A 320 -10.46 9.56 -3.18
C PRO A 320 -11.16 10.60 -2.30
N SER A 321 -12.49 10.55 -2.27
CA SER A 321 -13.32 11.53 -1.54
C SER A 321 -13.04 11.64 -0.04
N ILE A 322 -12.50 10.60 0.59
CA ILE A 322 -12.18 10.62 2.04
C ILE A 322 -10.87 11.36 2.32
N ARG A 323 -9.90 11.24 1.42
CA ARG A 323 -8.57 11.82 1.63
C ARG A 323 -8.53 13.30 1.26
N LEU A 324 -9.41 13.73 0.35
CA LEU A 324 -9.46 15.12 -0.11
C LEU A 324 -9.75 16.12 1.02
N PRO A 325 -10.78 15.94 1.89
CA PRO A 325 -11.02 16.87 3.00
C PRO A 325 -9.82 17.01 3.93
N LEU A 326 -9.16 15.90 4.27
CA LEU A 326 -7.96 15.91 5.12
C LEU A 326 -6.79 16.65 4.46
N PHE A 327 -6.65 16.48 3.15
CA PHE A 327 -5.64 17.19 2.37
C PHE A 327 -5.93 18.70 2.32
N LEU A 328 -7.19 19.10 2.15
CA LEU A 328 -7.59 20.51 2.16
C LEU A 328 -7.34 21.16 3.51
N GLU A 329 -7.72 20.49 4.60
CA GLU A 329 -7.48 20.98 5.96
C GLU A 329 -5.98 21.14 6.24
N LEU A 330 -5.16 20.18 5.81
CA LEU A 330 -3.70 20.27 5.94
C LEU A 330 -3.12 21.43 5.11
N ILE A 331 -3.59 21.64 3.89
CA ILE A 331 -3.14 22.78 3.07
C ILE A 331 -3.54 24.10 3.72
N GLN A 332 -4.77 24.20 4.21
CA GLN A 332 -5.30 25.40 4.84
C GLN A 332 -4.52 25.76 6.12
N THR A 333 -4.20 24.77 6.96
CA THR A 333 -3.44 24.99 8.20
C THR A 333 -2.00 25.41 7.94
N HIS A 334 -1.40 24.97 6.84
CA HIS A 334 -0.02 25.32 6.46
C HIS A 334 0.08 26.47 5.45
N ALA A 335 -1.04 27.15 5.13
CA ALA A 335 -1.07 28.24 4.18
C ALA A 335 -0.26 29.47 4.69
N PRO A 336 0.72 29.96 3.92
CA PRO A 336 1.43 31.20 4.23
C PRO A 336 0.52 32.43 4.13
N VAL A 337 0.93 33.51 4.78
CA VAL A 337 0.22 34.80 4.68
C VAL A 337 0.23 35.30 3.23
N GLY A 338 -0.92 35.77 2.75
CA GLY A 338 -1.04 36.38 1.42
C GLY A 338 -1.15 35.39 0.25
N ILE A 339 -1.41 34.10 0.52
CA ILE A 339 -1.71 33.09 -0.51
C ILE A 339 -3.21 32.79 -0.53
N GLU A 340 -3.82 32.95 -1.70
CA GLU A 340 -5.21 32.59 -1.99
C GLU A 340 -5.23 31.18 -2.60
N ILE A 341 -5.93 30.25 -1.95
CA ILE A 341 -6.02 28.84 -2.36
C ILE A 341 -7.41 28.60 -2.92
N THR A 342 -7.48 28.09 -4.14
CA THR A 342 -8.74 27.80 -4.83
C THR A 342 -8.69 26.38 -5.39
N VAL A 343 -9.61 25.52 -4.96
CA VAL A 343 -9.68 24.13 -5.41
C VAL A 343 -10.89 23.97 -6.29
N LYS A 344 -10.65 23.58 -7.55
CA LYS A 344 -11.69 23.44 -8.57
C LYS A 344 -11.52 22.12 -9.31
N ILE A 345 -12.63 21.61 -9.82
CA ILE A 345 -12.60 20.50 -10.78
C ILE A 345 -11.97 21.03 -12.06
N HIS A 346 -11.14 20.21 -12.69
CA HIS A 346 -10.47 20.60 -13.92
C HIS A 346 -11.46 20.70 -15.09
N GLU A 347 -11.51 21.86 -15.74
CA GLU A 347 -12.25 22.08 -16.98
C GLU A 347 -11.30 22.38 -18.13
N LYS A 348 -11.76 22.11 -19.37
CA LYS A 348 -10.99 22.40 -20.58
C LYS A 348 -10.65 23.90 -20.71
N ALA A 349 -11.54 24.77 -20.24
CA ALA A 349 -11.32 26.22 -20.23
C ALA A 349 -10.09 26.64 -19.40
N ASP A 350 -9.74 25.90 -18.34
CA ASP A 350 -8.52 26.16 -17.55
C ASP A 350 -7.25 25.83 -18.36
N GLU A 351 -7.29 24.81 -19.23
CA GLU A 351 -6.18 24.51 -20.14
C GLU A 351 -6.09 25.57 -21.25
N ASP A 352 -7.22 25.96 -21.82
CA ASP A 352 -7.25 26.97 -22.89
C ASP A 352 -6.68 28.31 -22.41
N HIS A 353 -6.91 28.70 -21.15
CA HIS A 353 -6.34 29.91 -20.54
C HIS A 353 -4.80 29.88 -20.41
N ARG A 354 -4.18 28.70 -20.40
CA ARG A 354 -2.72 28.55 -20.37
C ARG A 354 -2.07 28.92 -21.71
N TYR A 355 -2.79 28.74 -22.82
CA TYR A 355 -2.28 28.95 -24.16
C TYR A 355 -2.54 30.39 -24.63
N ILE A 356 -1.62 30.92 -25.43
CA ILE A 356 -1.81 32.22 -26.08
C ILE A 356 -2.88 32.04 -27.16
N PRO A 357 -3.98 32.81 -27.14
CA PRO A 357 -5.00 32.73 -28.19
C PRO A 357 -4.42 33.04 -29.57
N ASP A 358 -4.70 32.20 -30.56
CA ASP A 358 -4.36 32.48 -31.95
C ASP A 358 -5.37 33.48 -32.52
N LEU A 359 -4.97 34.76 -32.55
CA LEU A 359 -5.80 35.87 -33.01
C LEU A 359 -6.19 35.70 -34.49
N LEU A 360 -5.27 35.22 -35.33
CA LEU A 360 -5.53 35.03 -36.76
C LEU A 360 -6.55 33.92 -36.99
N LEU A 361 -6.42 32.80 -36.28
CA LEU A 361 -7.39 31.72 -36.36
C LEU A 361 -8.78 32.19 -35.92
N LYS A 362 -8.84 32.99 -34.85
CA LYS A 362 -10.10 33.53 -34.34
C LYS A 362 -10.75 34.51 -35.33
N GLU A 363 -9.96 35.42 -35.90
CA GLU A 363 -10.41 36.33 -36.97
C GLU A 363 -10.95 35.56 -38.18
N LYS A 364 -10.25 34.51 -38.63
CA LYS A 364 -10.71 33.68 -39.76
C LYS A 364 -11.99 32.91 -39.45
N GLN A 365 -12.17 32.45 -38.22
CA GLN A 365 -13.42 31.83 -37.79
C GLN A 365 -14.58 32.83 -37.71
N GLU A 366 -14.32 34.05 -37.26
CA GLU A 366 -15.31 35.13 -37.22
C GLU A 366 -15.70 35.59 -38.63
N GLU A 367 -14.74 35.72 -39.54
CA GLU A 367 -15.00 35.97 -40.98
C GLU A 367 -15.89 34.88 -41.57
N LEU A 368 -15.59 33.60 -41.33
CA LEU A 368 -16.42 32.47 -41.79
C LEU A 368 -17.84 32.50 -41.20
N LYS A 369 -17.98 32.82 -39.91
CA LYS A 369 -19.29 32.96 -39.27
C LYS A 369 -20.08 34.14 -39.85
N ALA A 370 -19.42 35.26 -40.10
CA ALA A 370 -20.04 36.41 -40.76
C ALA A 370 -20.46 36.07 -42.20
N LEU A 371 -19.69 35.24 -42.90
CA LEU A 371 -20.05 34.70 -44.21
C LEU A 371 -21.24 33.73 -44.15
N ASP A 372 -21.63 33.21 -42.99
CA ASP A 372 -22.87 32.43 -42.82
C ASP A 372 -24.12 33.32 -42.64
N ASP A 373 -23.96 34.61 -42.35
CA ASP A 373 -25.09 35.55 -42.28
C ASP A 373 -25.63 35.85 -43.69
N PRO A 374 -26.94 35.67 -43.95
CA PRO A 374 -27.52 35.83 -45.29
C PRO A 374 -27.42 37.26 -45.82
N VAL A 375 -27.39 38.25 -44.92
CA VAL A 375 -27.18 39.67 -45.27
C VAL A 375 -25.77 39.89 -45.83
N VAL A 376 -24.77 39.24 -45.24
CA VAL A 376 -23.37 39.37 -45.65
C VAL A 376 -23.14 38.63 -46.98
N ARG A 377 -23.72 37.43 -47.15
CA ARG A 377 -23.69 36.67 -48.43
C ARG A 377 -24.28 37.46 -49.59
N LYS A 378 -25.44 38.08 -49.37
CA LYS A 378 -26.12 38.91 -50.37
C LYS A 378 -25.30 40.15 -50.74
N ASN A 379 -24.66 40.80 -49.75
CA ASN A 379 -23.80 41.95 -49.99
C ASN A 379 -22.50 41.58 -50.75
N LEU A 380 -22.03 40.34 -50.61
CA LEU A 380 -20.87 39.80 -51.35
C LEU A 380 -21.24 39.25 -52.72
N GLY A 381 -22.53 39.20 -53.08
CA GLY A 381 -23.04 38.73 -54.37
C GLY A 381 -23.01 37.22 -54.55
N TRP A 382 -23.07 36.46 -53.45
CA TRP A 382 -23.05 34.99 -53.46
C TRP A 382 -24.47 34.38 -53.51
N GLU A 383 -25.49 35.19 -53.21
CA GLU A 383 -26.93 34.99 -53.38
C GLU A 383 -27.54 36.28 -53.96
#